data_AF-A0A4Q6AKC3-F1
#
_entry.id   AF-A0A4Q6AKC3-F1
#
_cell.length_a   1.000
_cell.length_b   1.000
_cell.length_c   1.000
_cell.angle_alpha   90.00
_cell.angle_beta   90.00
_cell.angle_gamma   90.00
#
_symmetry.space_group_name_H-M   'P 1'
#
loop_
_entity.id
_entity.type
_entity.pdbx_description
1 polymer ?
#
loop_
_entity_poly.entity_id
_entity_poly.type
_entity_poly.pdbx_seq_one_letter_code
_entity_poly.pdbx_strand_id
1 'polypeptide(L)'
;MKTESAATEAGAVKEPKRYLEDEVRFTGNYSKNVTRTILETFRPYLKMTWTSLLIGIIARLCLLSTANISGYWADSLCQNESFCHALPSFFDGYQTMDFLYLLMTVVSVGFICNLIFRVSISRTGAKAVSTLYDEVTMHVSRFPMDFFDKTPVGRIMSRFSSDYASIFRMAGGPLGEFLGLAFDLIAT
;
A
#
# COMPACT_ATOMS: atom_id res chain seq x y z
N MET A 1 12.53 -28.26 57.95
CA MET A 1 11.61 -28.55 56.83
C MET A 1 10.26 -27.93 57.17
N LYS A 2 9.66 -27.22 56.20
CA LYS A 2 8.51 -26.29 56.25
C LYS A 2 8.86 -24.84 56.62
N THR A 3 9.13 -23.96 55.65
CA THR A 3 8.17 -23.21 54.77
C THR A 3 7.27 -22.29 55.59
N GLU A 4 6.99 -21.03 55.30
CA GLU A 4 7.29 -20.09 54.22
C GLU A 4 6.42 -18.88 54.62
N SER A 5 7.01 -17.72 54.90
CA SER A 5 6.26 -16.48 55.15
C SER A 5 6.77 -15.41 54.21
N ALA A 6 6.69 -15.70 52.92
CA ALA A 6 6.67 -14.67 51.89
C ALA A 6 5.20 -14.30 51.67
N ALA A 7 4.69 -13.41 52.52
CA ALA A 7 3.44 -12.71 52.26
C ALA A 7 3.66 -11.85 51.01
N THR A 8 3.41 -12.46 49.86
CA THR A 8 3.42 -11.83 48.55
C THR A 8 2.34 -10.75 48.58
N GLU A 9 2.77 -9.50 48.43
CA GLU A 9 1.92 -8.36 48.13
C GLU A 9 1.10 -8.72 46.89
N ALA A 10 -0.15 -9.13 47.12
CA ALA A 10 -1.14 -9.27 46.08
C ALA A 10 -1.41 -7.86 45.53
N GLY A 11 -0.67 -7.50 44.48
CA GLY A 11 -0.83 -6.26 43.75
C GLY A 11 -2.30 -6.11 43.36
N ALA A 12 -2.96 -5.10 43.92
CA ALA A 12 -4.33 -4.77 43.61
C ALA A 12 -4.48 -4.64 42.09
N VAL A 13 -5.32 -5.49 41.50
CA VAL A 13 -5.69 -5.42 40.09
C VAL A 13 -6.44 -4.11 39.90
N LYS A 14 -5.72 -3.07 39.42
CA LYS A 14 -6.31 -1.78 39.09
C LYS A 14 -7.36 -2.00 38.02
N GLU A 15 -8.61 -1.67 38.33
CA GLU A 15 -9.68 -1.72 37.33
C GLU A 15 -9.28 -0.91 36.09
N PRO A 16 -9.49 -1.46 34.88
CA PRO A 16 -9.20 -0.75 33.66
C PRO A 16 -10.06 0.51 33.61
N LYS A 17 -9.41 1.67 33.47
CA LYS A 17 -10.10 2.95 33.40
C LYS A 17 -11.07 2.93 32.19
N ARG A 18 -12.35 3.27 32.39
CA ARG A 18 -13.46 3.25 31.40
C ARG A 18 -13.10 3.65 29.95
N TYR A 19 -12.24 4.64 29.76
CA TYR A 19 -11.78 5.05 28.42
C TYR A 19 -10.94 4.00 27.67
N LEU A 20 -10.33 3.03 28.36
CA LEU A 20 -9.68 1.86 27.76
C LEU A 20 -10.71 0.89 27.18
N GLU A 21 -11.85 0.74 27.85
CA GLU A 21 -12.91 -0.17 27.42
C GLU A 21 -13.63 0.39 26.19
N ASP A 22 -13.84 1.71 26.16
CA ASP A 22 -14.43 2.43 25.02
C ASP A 22 -13.53 2.35 23.76
N GLU A 23 -12.21 2.28 23.93
CA GLU A 23 -11.25 2.16 22.83
C GLU A 23 -11.21 0.75 22.22
N VAL A 24 -11.32 -0.29 23.05
CA VAL A 24 -11.37 -1.69 22.60
C VAL A 24 -12.73 -2.03 21.96
N ARG A 25 -13.81 -1.35 22.37
CA ARG A 25 -15.18 -1.58 21.86
C ARG A 25 -15.61 -0.68 20.71
N PHE A 26 -14.73 0.20 20.20
CA PHE A 26 -15.12 1.16 19.17
C PHE A 26 -15.63 0.45 17.90
N THR A 27 -16.95 0.51 17.70
CA THR A 27 -17.73 -0.11 16.60
C THR A 27 -18.60 0.94 15.92
N GLY A 28 -18.02 2.12 15.65
CA GLY A 28 -18.73 3.28 15.09
C GLY A 28 -18.18 3.77 13.76
N ASN A 29 -18.95 4.60 13.06
CA ASN A 29 -18.51 5.28 11.84
C ASN A 29 -17.43 6.34 12.17
N TYR A 30 -16.40 6.40 11.33
CA TYR A 30 -15.34 7.40 11.46
C TYR A 30 -15.87 8.81 11.21
N SER A 31 -15.42 9.77 12.03
CA SER A 31 -15.74 11.18 11.82
C SER A 31 -15.11 11.67 10.50
N LYS A 32 -15.86 12.47 9.74
CA LYS A 32 -15.38 13.11 8.50
C LYS A 32 -14.12 13.95 8.73
N ASN A 33 -13.90 14.41 9.96
CA ASN A 33 -12.70 15.15 10.33
C ASN A 33 -11.45 14.27 10.22
N VAL A 34 -11.52 12.99 10.58
CA VAL A 34 -10.38 12.05 10.49
C VAL A 34 -9.96 11.88 9.03
N THR A 35 -10.93 11.62 8.15
CA THR A 35 -10.67 11.47 6.71
C THR A 35 -10.12 12.75 6.10
N ARG A 36 -10.59 13.92 6.57
CA ARG A 36 -10.13 15.22 6.10
C ARG A 36 -8.69 15.48 6.52
N THR A 37 -8.33 15.21 7.78
CA THR A 37 -6.94 15.37 8.26
C THR A 37 -5.99 14.48 7.48
N ILE A 38 -6.34 13.21 7.27
CA ILE A 38 -5.52 12.29 6.46
C ILE A 38 -5.37 12.84 5.03
N LEU A 39 -6.46 13.29 4.41
CA LEU A 39 -6.40 13.84 3.06
C LEU A 39 -5.55 15.11 2.98
N GLU A 40 -5.63 15.99 3.98
CA GLU A 40 -4.83 17.21 4.07
C GLU A 40 -3.33 16.90 4.21
N THR A 41 -2.95 15.91 5.01
CA THR A 41 -1.55 15.46 5.12
C THR A 41 -1.00 14.87 3.81
N PHE A 42 -1.83 14.17 3.03
CA PHE A 42 -1.44 13.58 1.74
C PHE A 42 -1.51 14.58 0.57
N ARG A 43 -2.22 15.69 0.71
CA ARG A 43 -2.44 16.71 -0.33
C ARG A 43 -1.17 17.20 -1.05
N PRO A 44 -0.05 17.55 -0.38
CA PRO A 44 1.15 18.02 -1.09
C PRO A 44 1.79 16.94 -1.97
N TYR A 45 1.60 15.67 -1.63
CA TYR A 45 2.16 14.53 -2.35
C TYR A 45 1.26 14.00 -3.47
N LEU A 46 0.02 14.49 -3.54
CA LEU A 46 -1.00 13.96 -4.43
C LEU A 46 -0.60 14.03 -5.91
N LYS A 47 0.04 15.12 -6.35
CA LYS A 47 0.50 15.26 -7.74
C LYS A 47 1.51 14.16 -8.12
N MET A 48 2.46 13.89 -7.22
CA MET A 48 3.48 12.85 -7.43
C MET A 48 2.83 11.46 -7.45
N THR A 49 1.88 11.20 -6.54
CA THR A 49 1.11 9.95 -6.50
C THR A 49 0.30 9.72 -7.79
N TRP A 50 -0.34 10.77 -8.34
CA TRP A 50 -1.07 10.65 -9.61
C TRP A 50 -0.14 10.34 -10.78
N THR A 51 1.01 11.01 -10.87
CA THR A 51 1.98 10.70 -11.92
C THR A 51 2.52 9.29 -11.83
N SER A 52 2.79 8.79 -10.62
CA SER A 52 3.22 7.39 -10.46
C SER A 52 2.09 6.42 -10.80
N LEU A 53 0.84 6.71 -10.43
CA LEU A 53 -0.31 5.88 -10.81
C LEU A 53 -0.47 5.76 -12.32
N LEU A 54 -0.33 6.86 -13.07
CA LEU A 54 -0.40 6.82 -14.54
C LEU A 54 0.72 5.93 -15.13
N ILE A 55 1.95 6.05 -14.63
CA ILE A 55 3.07 5.18 -15.03
C ILE A 55 2.77 3.70 -14.68
N GLY A 56 2.19 3.45 -13.51
CA GLY A 56 1.78 2.11 -13.07
C GLY A 56 0.71 1.51 -13.99
N ILE A 57 -0.29 2.29 -14.41
CA ILE A 57 -1.33 1.86 -15.35
C ILE A 57 -0.70 1.49 -16.69
N ILE A 58 0.18 2.33 -17.24
CA ILE A 58 0.88 2.04 -18.51
C ILE A 58 1.71 0.76 -18.38
N ALA A 59 2.42 0.58 -17.27
CA ALA A 59 3.20 -0.63 -17.00
C ALA A 59 2.31 -1.89 -17.01
N ARG A 60 1.13 -1.82 -16.39
CA ARG A 60 0.16 -2.93 -16.37
C ARG A 60 -0.39 -3.22 -17.75
N LEU A 61 -0.82 -2.21 -18.50
CA LEU A 61 -1.31 -2.39 -19.88
C LEU A 61 -0.25 -3.04 -20.78
N CYS A 62 1.02 -2.63 -20.67
CA CYS A 62 2.11 -3.30 -21.37
C CYS A 62 2.22 -4.78 -20.98
N LEU A 63 2.15 -5.11 -19.69
CA LEU A 63 2.20 -6.50 -19.23
C LEU A 63 0.98 -7.31 -19.70
N LEU A 64 -0.24 -6.77 -19.63
CA LEU A 64 -1.45 -7.45 -20.14
C LEU A 64 -1.38 -7.66 -21.66
N SER A 65 -0.76 -6.74 -22.40
CA SER A 65 -0.59 -6.88 -23.85
C SER A 65 0.28 -8.08 -24.24
N THR A 66 1.17 -8.55 -23.35
CA THR A 66 2.05 -9.70 -23.63
C THR A 66 1.25 -10.98 -23.89
N ALA A 67 0.13 -11.18 -23.19
CA ALA A 67 -0.75 -12.33 -23.41
C ALA A 67 -1.35 -12.29 -24.83
N ASN A 68 -1.83 -11.12 -25.26
CA ASN A 68 -2.38 -10.92 -26.59
C ASN A 68 -1.32 -11.15 -27.69
N ILE A 69 -0.12 -10.58 -27.51
CA ILE A 69 1.01 -10.78 -28.46
C ILE A 69 1.40 -12.26 -28.55
N SER A 70 1.44 -12.97 -27.41
CA SER A 70 1.74 -14.40 -27.40
C SER A 70 0.69 -15.24 -28.12
N GLY A 71 -0.58 -14.82 -28.07
CA GLY A 71 -1.67 -15.42 -28.84
C GLY A 71 -1.45 -15.26 -30.35
N TYR A 72 -1.19 -14.04 -30.82
CA TYR A 72 -0.88 -13.79 -32.24
C TYR A 72 0.39 -14.52 -32.71
N TRP A 73 1.39 -14.64 -31.83
CA TRP A 73 2.58 -15.43 -32.14
C TRP A 73 2.24 -16.92 -32.27
N ALA A 74 1.39 -17.48 -31.41
CA ALA A 74 0.93 -18.86 -31.54
C ALA A 74 0.13 -19.09 -32.84
N ASP A 75 -0.74 -18.15 -33.21
CA ASP A 75 -1.49 -18.19 -34.48
C ASP A 75 -0.56 -18.15 -35.69
N SER A 76 0.57 -17.42 -35.63
CA SER A 76 1.56 -17.39 -36.71
C SER A 76 2.26 -18.73 -36.97
N LEU A 77 2.29 -19.62 -35.97
CA LEU A 77 2.90 -20.95 -36.04
C LEU A 77 1.87 -22.06 -36.32
N CYS A 78 0.60 -21.70 -36.43
CA CYS A 78 -0.51 -22.62 -36.56
C CYS A 78 -0.56 -23.22 -37.99
N GLN A 79 -0.59 -24.55 -38.07
CA GLN A 79 -0.56 -25.29 -39.36
C GLN A 79 -1.96 -25.64 -39.90
N ASN A 80 -2.99 -25.64 -39.04
CA ASN A 80 -4.35 -26.08 -39.39
C ASN A 80 -5.27 -24.88 -39.60
N GLU A 81 -5.48 -24.48 -40.85
CA GLU A 81 -6.28 -23.29 -41.22
C GLU A 81 -7.68 -23.24 -40.61
N SER A 82 -8.28 -24.39 -40.27
CA SER A 82 -9.61 -24.46 -39.66
C SER A 82 -9.70 -23.96 -38.21
N PHE A 83 -8.58 -23.79 -37.50
CA PHE A 83 -8.54 -23.35 -36.09
C PHE A 83 -7.77 -22.05 -35.86
N CYS A 84 -7.07 -21.53 -36.87
CA CYS A 84 -6.21 -20.35 -36.71
C CYS A 84 -7.00 -19.05 -36.92
N HIS A 85 -6.73 -18.02 -36.10
CA HIS A 85 -7.24 -16.68 -36.34
C HIS A 85 -6.36 -15.92 -37.34
N ALA A 86 -6.98 -15.10 -38.20
CA ALA A 86 -6.24 -14.23 -39.12
C ALA A 86 -5.46 -13.18 -38.33
N LEU A 87 -4.17 -13.01 -38.66
CA LEU A 87 -3.35 -12.00 -38.03
C LEU A 87 -3.82 -10.59 -38.44
N PRO A 88 -3.80 -9.61 -37.51
CA PRO A 88 -4.00 -8.21 -37.84
C PRO A 88 -2.95 -7.75 -38.87
N SER A 89 -3.32 -6.81 -39.75
CA SER A 89 -2.42 -6.26 -40.79
C SER A 89 -1.12 -5.66 -40.25
N PHE A 90 -1.07 -5.32 -38.96
CA PHE A 90 0.14 -4.83 -38.29
C PHE A 90 1.22 -5.92 -38.11
N PHE A 91 0.82 -7.18 -37.99
CA PHE A 91 1.72 -8.32 -37.85
C PHE A 91 1.94 -9.07 -39.17
N ASP A 92 1.52 -8.49 -40.30
CA ASP A 92 1.75 -9.09 -41.61
C ASP A 92 3.25 -9.13 -41.91
N GLY A 93 3.75 -10.32 -42.26
CA GLY A 93 5.18 -10.56 -42.53
C GLY A 93 6.09 -10.65 -41.29
N TYR A 94 5.56 -10.61 -40.05
CA TYR A 94 6.38 -10.84 -38.85
C TYR A 94 6.91 -12.27 -38.80
N GLN A 95 8.22 -12.42 -38.57
CA GLN A 95 8.82 -13.72 -38.29
C GLN A 95 8.86 -14.01 -36.78
N THR A 96 9.15 -15.26 -36.41
CA THR A 96 9.33 -15.68 -35.02
C THR A 96 10.31 -14.79 -34.24
N MET A 97 11.41 -14.37 -34.87
CA MET A 97 12.41 -13.52 -34.20
C MET A 97 11.88 -12.11 -33.89
N ASP A 98 11.03 -11.55 -34.75
CA ASP A 98 10.44 -10.22 -34.55
C ASP A 98 9.47 -10.24 -33.35
N PHE A 99 8.66 -11.30 -33.23
CA PHE A 99 7.81 -11.51 -32.06
C PHE A 99 8.62 -11.64 -30.77
N LEU A 100 9.75 -12.36 -30.80
CA LEU A 100 10.62 -12.50 -29.63
C LEU A 100 11.23 -11.16 -29.19
N TYR A 101 11.73 -10.34 -30.12
CA TYR A 101 12.25 -9.01 -29.81
C TYR A 101 11.15 -8.08 -29.28
N LEU A 102 9.96 -8.11 -29.88
CA LEU A 102 8.82 -7.31 -29.44
C LEU A 102 8.37 -7.71 -28.02
N LEU A 103 8.25 -9.01 -27.73
CA LEU A 103 7.95 -9.50 -26.39
C LEU A 103 9.03 -9.10 -25.37
N MET A 104 10.31 -9.26 -25.72
CA MET A 104 11.41 -8.91 -24.83
C MET A 104 11.41 -7.42 -24.48
N THR A 105 11.17 -6.54 -25.47
CA THR A 105 11.11 -5.09 -25.25
C THR A 105 9.88 -4.70 -24.42
N VAL A 106 8.70 -5.20 -24.74
CA VAL A 106 7.45 -4.90 -24.00
C VAL A 106 7.54 -5.36 -22.55
N VAL A 107 8.03 -6.59 -22.30
CA VAL A 107 8.21 -7.12 -20.93
C VAL A 107 9.23 -6.30 -20.16
N SER A 108 10.37 -5.98 -20.77
CA SER A 108 11.43 -5.20 -20.10
C SER A 108 10.95 -3.80 -19.73
N VAL A 109 10.28 -3.11 -20.64
CA VAL A 109 9.71 -1.77 -20.40
C VAL A 109 8.62 -1.84 -19.32
N GLY A 110 7.69 -2.79 -19.43
CA GLY A 110 6.63 -3.00 -18.44
C GLY A 110 7.19 -3.26 -17.04
N PHE A 111 8.22 -4.11 -16.94
CA PHE A 111 8.89 -4.41 -15.67
C PHE A 111 9.57 -3.18 -15.06
N ILE A 112 10.36 -2.44 -15.86
CA ILE A 112 11.06 -1.23 -15.39
C ILE A 112 10.04 -0.18 -14.92
N CYS A 113 8.99 0.08 -15.69
CA CYS A 113 7.94 1.02 -15.30
C CYS A 113 7.21 0.56 -14.03
N ASN A 114 6.97 -0.75 -13.86
CA ASN A 114 6.36 -1.29 -12.64
C ASN A 114 7.25 -1.08 -11.41
N LEU A 115 8.57 -1.29 -11.55
CA LEU A 115 9.52 -1.03 -10.47
C LEU A 115 9.55 0.45 -10.09
N ILE A 116 9.61 1.35 -11.07
CA ILE A 116 9.59 2.80 -10.84
C ILE A 116 8.31 3.20 -10.11
N PHE A 117 7.16 2.68 -10.54
CA PHE A 117 5.87 2.88 -9.87
C PHE A 117 5.90 2.43 -8.41
N ARG A 118 6.31 1.17 -8.15
CA ARG A 118 6.34 0.61 -6.78
C ARG A 118 7.26 1.41 -5.86
N VAL A 119 8.45 1.76 -6.32
CA VAL A 119 9.41 2.56 -5.55
C VAL A 119 8.87 3.97 -5.30
N SER A 120 8.24 4.59 -6.30
CA SER A 120 7.71 5.95 -6.18
C SER A 120 6.56 6.03 -5.18
N ILE A 121 5.59 5.09 -5.25
CA ILE A 121 4.49 5.01 -4.28
C ILE A 121 5.02 4.78 -2.87
N SER A 122 5.94 3.83 -2.69
CA SER A 122 6.54 3.52 -1.39
C SER A 122 7.25 4.74 -0.77
N ARG A 123 8.08 5.44 -1.57
CA ARG A 123 8.76 6.66 -1.11
C ARG A 123 7.80 7.78 -0.75
N THR A 124 6.74 7.94 -1.55
CA THR A 124 5.75 9.01 -1.34
C THR A 124 4.92 8.73 -0.09
N GLY A 125 4.48 7.49 0.10
CA GLY A 125 3.78 7.04 1.30
C GLY A 125 4.64 7.19 2.56
N ALA A 126 5.90 6.78 2.51
CA ALA A 126 6.84 6.95 3.62
C ALA A 126 7.04 8.42 3.99
N LYS A 127 7.15 9.30 2.99
CA LYS A 127 7.33 10.74 3.21
C LYS A 127 6.07 11.37 3.83
N ALA A 128 4.88 11.03 3.32
CA ALA A 128 3.62 11.52 3.86
C ALA A 128 3.41 11.10 5.33
N VAL A 129 3.71 9.84 5.65
CA VAL A 129 3.58 9.31 7.00
C VAL A 129 4.62 9.91 7.94
N SER A 130 5.86 10.16 7.49
CA SER A 130 6.87 10.88 8.27
C SER A 130 6.41 12.30 8.61
N THR A 131 5.82 13.03 7.66
CA THR A 131 5.29 14.38 7.92
C THR A 131 4.15 14.35 8.95
N LEU A 132 3.26 13.36 8.87
CA LEU A 132 2.22 13.16 9.88
C LEU A 132 2.81 12.96 11.27
N TYR A 133 3.86 12.14 11.37
CA TYR A 133 4.53 11.85 12.63
C TYR A 133 5.17 13.10 13.26
N ASP A 134 5.86 13.90 12.45
CA ASP A 134 6.51 15.13 12.90
C ASP A 134 5.47 16.15 13.41
N GLU A 135 4.35 16.30 12.69
CA GLU A 135 3.25 17.19 13.07
C GLU A 135 2.59 16.76 14.39
N VAL A 136 2.24 15.48 14.52
CA VAL A 136 1.64 14.93 15.74
C VAL A 136 2.61 15.04 16.93
N THR A 137 3.89 14.73 16.72
CA THR A 137 4.91 14.85 17.77
C THR A 137 5.07 16.30 18.23
N MET A 138 5.10 17.26 17.30
CA MET A 138 5.19 18.68 17.62
C MET A 138 3.97 19.14 18.43
N HIS A 139 2.76 18.73 18.05
CA HIS A 139 1.54 19.07 18.78
C HIS A 139 1.51 18.47 20.19
N VAL A 140 1.80 17.18 20.34
CA VAL A 140 1.77 16.50 21.63
C VAL A 140 2.82 17.09 22.59
N SER A 141 4.01 17.44 22.10
CA SER A 141 5.06 18.03 22.94
C SER A 141 4.68 19.36 23.61
N ARG A 142 3.65 20.05 23.09
CA ARG A 142 3.15 21.34 23.59
C ARG A 142 1.90 21.21 24.46
N PHE A 143 1.49 19.99 24.79
CA PHE A 143 0.33 19.76 25.64
C PHE A 143 0.60 20.20 27.10
N PRO A 144 -0.44 20.63 27.84
CA PRO A 144 -0.29 21.01 29.24
C PRO A 144 0.15 19.81 30.09
N MET A 145 0.87 20.07 31.18
CA MET A 145 1.37 19.02 32.08
C MET A 145 0.25 18.12 32.62
N ASP A 146 -0.94 18.68 32.83
CA ASP A 146 -2.15 17.95 33.25
C ASP A 146 -2.51 16.78 32.32
N PHE A 147 -2.21 16.88 31.02
CA PHE A 147 -2.38 15.77 30.09
C PHE A 147 -1.43 14.61 30.44
N PHE A 148 -0.15 14.92 30.63
CA PHE A 148 0.90 13.93 30.92
C PHE A 148 0.75 13.28 32.29
N ASP A 149 0.15 13.97 33.26
CA ASP A 149 -0.15 13.39 34.58
C ASP A 149 -1.32 12.38 34.53
N LYS A 150 -2.27 12.59 33.62
CA LYS A 150 -3.46 11.72 33.46
C LYS A 150 -3.22 10.52 32.55
N THR A 151 -2.33 10.67 31.56
CA THR A 151 -2.02 9.62 30.57
C THR A 151 -0.67 8.98 30.84
N PRO A 152 -0.59 7.65 31.07
CA PRO A 152 0.69 7.00 31.34
C PRO A 152 1.61 7.09 30.11
N VAL A 153 2.88 7.44 30.32
CA VAL A 153 3.88 7.60 29.24
C VAL A 153 3.97 6.36 28.34
N GLY A 154 3.86 5.15 28.91
CA GLY A 154 3.86 3.91 28.13
C GLY A 154 2.72 3.83 27.09
N ARG A 155 1.56 4.44 27.37
CA ARG A 155 0.47 4.52 26.38
C ARG A 155 0.81 5.48 25.26
N ILE A 156 1.34 6.66 25.58
CA ILE A 156 1.75 7.65 24.58
C ILE A 156 2.78 7.01 23.64
N MET A 157 3.79 6.34 24.19
CA MET A 157 4.81 5.65 23.40
C MET A 157 4.23 4.51 22.56
N SER A 158 3.31 3.72 23.10
CA SER A 158 2.63 2.66 22.36
C SER A 158 1.81 3.21 21.18
N ARG A 159 1.14 4.36 21.34
CA ARG A 159 0.44 5.05 20.24
C ARG A 159 1.42 5.52 19.16
N PHE A 160 2.49 6.21 19.55
CA PHE A 160 3.51 6.68 18.60
C PHE A 160 4.24 5.55 17.88
N SER A 161 4.40 4.39 18.49
CA SER A 161 5.07 3.25 17.86
C SER A 161 4.09 2.39 17.04
N SER A 162 3.02 1.90 17.67
CA SER A 162 2.12 0.91 17.08
C SER A 162 1.17 1.50 16.05
N ASP A 163 0.52 2.63 16.34
CA ASP A 163 -0.43 3.24 15.42
C ASP A 163 0.32 3.80 14.21
N TYR A 164 1.48 4.44 14.44
CA TYR A 164 2.35 4.91 13.37
C TYR A 164 2.82 3.77 12.46
N ALA A 165 3.34 2.67 13.03
CA ALA A 165 3.76 1.51 12.25
C ALA A 165 2.60 0.93 11.43
N SER A 166 1.39 0.92 11.98
CA SER A 166 0.19 0.46 11.29
C SER A 166 -0.15 1.35 10.09
N ILE A 167 -0.15 2.68 10.28
CA ILE A 167 -0.40 3.65 9.21
C ILE A 167 0.70 3.56 8.13
N PHE A 168 1.96 3.49 8.53
CA PHE A 168 3.09 3.35 7.61
C PHE A 168 2.98 2.08 6.76
N ARG A 169 2.63 0.96 7.38
CA ARG A 169 2.47 -0.33 6.69
C ARG A 169 1.31 -0.31 5.69
N MET A 170 0.23 0.40 6.02
CA MET A 170 -0.92 0.57 5.11
C MET A 170 -0.60 1.55 3.97
N ALA A 171 0.04 2.68 4.25
CA ALA A 171 0.38 3.69 3.24
C ALA A 171 1.50 3.26 2.28
N GLY A 172 2.28 2.24 2.65
CA GLY A 172 3.38 1.71 1.85
C GLY A 172 2.93 0.82 0.67
N GLY A 173 3.75 -0.19 0.36
CA GLY A 173 3.58 -1.09 -0.79
C GLY A 173 2.19 -1.71 -0.99
N PRO A 174 1.49 -2.18 0.06
CA PRO A 174 0.20 -2.86 -0.09
C PRO A 174 -0.90 -2.01 -0.72
N LEU A 175 -0.92 -0.70 -0.45
CA LEU A 175 -1.91 0.19 -1.05
C LEU A 175 -1.66 0.36 -2.56
N GLY A 176 -0.40 0.43 -2.97
CA GLY A 176 -0.03 0.40 -4.39
C GLY A 176 -0.42 -0.90 -5.09
N GLU A 177 -0.31 -2.04 -4.39
CA GLU A 177 -0.74 -3.35 -4.89
C GLU A 177 -2.26 -3.43 -5.02
N PHE A 178 -3.01 -3.00 -4.01
CA PHE A 178 -4.47 -2.97 -4.05
C PHE A 178 -4.98 -2.13 -5.23
N LEU A 179 -4.42 -0.92 -5.42
CA LEU A 179 -4.77 -0.08 -6.56
C LEU A 179 -4.42 -0.75 -7.88
N GLY A 180 -3.24 -1.38 -7.98
CA GLY A 180 -2.83 -2.13 -9.15
C GLY A 180 -3.77 -3.29 -9.49
N LEU A 181 -4.20 -4.07 -8.50
CA LEU A 181 -5.14 -5.19 -8.68
C LEU A 181 -6.53 -4.70 -9.09
N ALA A 182 -6.99 -3.57 -8.52
CA ALA A 182 -8.25 -2.97 -8.93
C ALA A 182 -8.21 -2.58 -10.43
N PHE A 183 -7.08 -2.05 -10.91
CA PHE A 183 -6.92 -1.77 -12.34
C PHE A 183 -6.86 -3.05 -13.18
N ASP A 184 -6.12 -4.06 -12.74
CA ASP A 184 -6.04 -5.35 -13.46
C ASP A 184 -7.44 -5.97 -13.62
N LEU A 185 -8.29 -5.89 -12.58
CA LEU A 185 -9.68 -6.35 -12.61
C LEU A 185 -10.56 -5.56 -13.58
N ILE A 186 -10.35 -4.24 -13.70
CA ILE A 186 -11.12 -3.37 -14.60
C ILE A 186 -10.65 -3.56 -16.06
N ALA A 187 -9.38 -3.89 -16.26
CA ALA A 187 -8.76 -4.01 -17.58
C ALA A 187 -8.90 -5.41 -18.20
N THR A 188 -9.27 -6.43 -17.41
CA THR A 188 -9.55 -7.80 -17.87
C THR A 188 -11.04 -7.96 -18.16
#